data_AF-A0A6I4L1T8-F1
#
_entry.id   AF-A0A6I4L1T8-F1
#
_cell.length_a   1.000
_cell.length_b   1.000
_cell.length_c   1.000
_cell.angle_alpha   90.00
_cell.angle_beta   90.00
_cell.angle_gamma   90.00
#
_symmetry.space_group_name_H-M   'P 1'
#
loop_
_entity.id
_entity.type
_entity.pdbx_description
1 polymer ?
#
loop_
_entity_poly.entity_id
_entity_poly.type
_entity_poly.pdbx_seq_one_letter_code
_entity_poly.pdbx_strand_id
1 'polypeptide(L)'
;MELNDLMGLCKVLDEKHGFPVKFDNQLEKYNQITKDLVGLLGEVGEFANIVKKINIKIERNESYELDTKQAENNLKEELADSLIYIIRIANILEIDLTTETLTKIEKNKIKYGTTEH
;
A
#
# COMPACT_ATOMS: atom_id res chain seq x y z
N MET A 1 -3.25 14.83 -9.81
CA MET A 1 -1.84 14.55 -9.47
C MET A 1 -1.54 13.20 -10.09
N GLU A 2 -0.53 13.10 -10.93
CA GLU A 2 -0.11 11.82 -11.50
C GLU A 2 0.61 10.98 -10.43
N LEU A 3 0.67 9.65 -10.59
CA LEU A 3 1.32 8.78 -9.59
C LEU A 3 2.79 9.17 -9.38
N ASN A 4 3.50 9.55 -10.44
CA ASN A 4 4.88 9.99 -10.35
C ASN A 4 5.04 11.29 -9.53
N ASP A 5 4.08 12.21 -9.62
CA ASP A 5 4.07 13.43 -8.79
C ASP A 5 3.88 13.08 -7.31
N LEU A 6 2.98 12.14 -7.02
CA LEU A 6 2.73 11.64 -5.67
C LEU A 6 3.98 10.95 -5.09
N MET A 7 4.65 10.11 -5.88
CA MET A 7 5.89 9.46 -5.47
C MET A 7 7.00 10.47 -5.13
N GLY A 8 7.11 11.54 -5.93
CA GLY A 8 8.02 12.66 -5.68
C GLY A 8 7.70 13.39 -4.38
N LEU A 9 6.42 13.66 -4.12
CA LEU A 9 5.98 14.28 -2.87
C LEU A 9 6.28 13.41 -1.65
N CYS A 10 5.97 12.11 -1.72
CA CYS A 10 6.28 11.15 -0.65
C CYS A 10 7.77 11.12 -0.33
N LYS A 11 8.63 11.08 -1.35
CA LYS A 11 10.10 11.11 -1.17
C LYS A 11 10.57 12.35 -0.40
N VAL A 12 10.06 13.52 -0.77
CA VAL A 12 10.40 14.80 -0.11
C VAL A 12 9.93 14.81 1.35
N LEU A 13 8.74 14.28 1.62
CA LEU A 13 8.20 14.19 2.97
C LEU A 13 8.99 13.18 3.81
N ASP A 14 9.34 12.02 3.26
CA ASP A 14 10.16 11.01 3.94
C ASP A 14 11.50 11.60 4.39
N GLU A 15 12.20 12.32 3.48
CA GLU A 15 13.44 13.04 3.81
C GLU A 15 13.23 14.05 4.94
N LYS A 16 12.15 14.83 4.88
CA LYS A 16 11.83 15.85 5.88
C LYS A 16 11.50 15.25 7.25
N HIS A 17 10.88 14.09 7.30
CA HIS A 17 10.49 13.39 8.53
C HIS A 17 11.60 12.50 9.09
N GLY A 18 12.79 12.51 8.48
CA GLY A 18 13.94 11.74 8.95
C GLY A 18 13.91 10.27 8.56
N PHE A 19 13.07 9.89 7.61
CA PHE A 19 13.10 8.56 7.03
C PHE A 19 14.25 8.46 6.02
N PRO A 20 15.08 7.41 6.11
CA PRO A 20 16.22 7.27 5.22
C PRO A 20 15.77 6.92 3.80
N VAL A 21 16.19 7.73 2.84
CA VAL A 21 15.98 7.48 1.39
C VAL A 21 17.30 7.36 0.62
N LYS A 22 18.43 7.57 1.29
CA LYS A 22 19.80 7.38 0.79
C LYS A 22 20.51 6.44 1.76
N PHE A 23 21.30 5.52 1.21
CA PHE A 23 21.94 4.45 1.97
C PHE A 23 23.41 4.35 1.57
N ASP A 24 24.30 4.16 2.54
CA ASP A 24 25.74 4.11 2.28
C ASP A 24 26.16 2.74 1.74
N ASN A 25 25.35 1.70 1.99
CA ASN A 25 25.60 0.34 1.54
C ASN A 25 24.30 -0.47 1.36
N GLN A 26 24.43 -1.63 0.70
CA GLN A 26 23.31 -2.53 0.42
C GLN A 26 22.66 -3.08 1.70
N LEU A 27 23.45 -3.35 2.74
CA LEU A 27 22.91 -3.90 4.00
C LEU A 27 21.94 -2.91 4.65
N GLU A 28 22.29 -1.63 4.73
CA GLU A 28 21.40 -0.57 5.22
C GLU A 28 20.14 -0.43 4.37
N LYS A 29 20.29 -0.40 3.05
CA LYS A 29 19.17 -0.32 2.09
C LYS A 29 18.16 -1.45 2.34
N TYR A 30 18.62 -2.69 2.36
CA TYR A 30 17.72 -3.84 2.52
C TYR A 30 17.17 -3.96 3.94
N ASN A 31 17.93 -3.58 4.97
CA ASN A 31 17.40 -3.47 6.33
C ASN A 31 16.27 -2.45 6.43
N GLN A 32 16.35 -1.32 5.71
CA GLN A 32 15.26 -0.36 5.67
C GLN A 32 14.04 -0.91 4.92
N ILE A 33 14.25 -1.57 3.78
CA ILE A 33 13.16 -2.24 3.05
C ILE A 33 12.47 -3.27 3.95
N THR A 34 13.21 -4.02 4.77
CA THR A 34 12.61 -4.96 5.74
C THR A 34 11.69 -4.24 6.72
N LYS A 35 12.09 -3.08 7.25
CA LYS A 35 11.24 -2.28 8.15
C LYS A 35 9.98 -1.77 7.43
N ASP A 36 10.15 -1.27 6.21
CA ASP A 36 9.03 -0.74 5.42
C ASP A 36 8.05 -1.86 5.01
N LEU A 37 8.55 -3.07 4.75
CA LEU A 37 7.72 -4.26 4.53
C LEU A 37 6.94 -4.68 5.79
N VAL A 38 7.56 -4.60 6.98
CA VAL A 38 6.85 -4.86 8.23
C VAL A 38 5.73 -3.83 8.43
N GLY A 39 6.01 -2.55 8.15
CA GLY A 39 5.00 -1.49 8.17
C GLY A 39 3.85 -1.77 7.21
N LEU A 40 4.15 -2.05 5.93
CA LEU A 40 3.15 -2.42 4.93
C LEU A 40 2.24 -3.57 5.38
N LEU A 41 2.82 -4.65 5.92
CA LEU A 41 2.04 -5.78 6.41
C LEU A 41 1.21 -5.44 7.65
N GLY A 42 1.67 -4.48 8.46
CA GLY A 42 0.89 -3.89 9.54
C GLY A 42 -0.38 -3.25 9.03
N GLU A 43 -0.27 -2.27 8.12
CA GLU A 43 -1.43 -1.53 7.59
C GLU A 43 -2.41 -2.44 6.83
N VAL A 44 -1.90 -3.39 6.05
CA VAL A 44 -2.74 -4.42 5.39
C VAL A 44 -3.44 -5.30 6.43
N GLY A 45 -2.80 -5.58 7.56
CA GLY A 45 -3.38 -6.30 8.69
C GLY A 45 -4.49 -5.50 9.38
N GLU A 46 -4.30 -4.20 9.57
CA GLU A 46 -5.31 -3.28 10.10
C GLU A 46 -6.52 -3.20 9.18
N PHE A 47 -6.29 -3.02 7.88
CA PHE A 47 -7.31 -3.07 6.83
C PHE A 47 -8.12 -4.38 6.91
N ALA A 48 -7.44 -5.53 6.94
CA ALA A 48 -8.08 -6.84 7.03
C ALA A 48 -8.90 -6.99 8.32
N ASN A 49 -8.42 -6.44 9.44
CA ASN A 49 -9.12 -6.48 10.72
C ASN A 49 -10.42 -5.64 10.68
N ILE A 50 -10.42 -4.50 10.00
CA ILE A 50 -11.63 -3.68 9.82
C ILE A 50 -12.66 -4.43 8.96
N VAL A 51 -12.24 -5.01 7.83
CA VAL A 51 -13.12 -5.83 6.97
C VAL A 51 -13.75 -6.97 7.79
N LYS A 52 -12.97 -7.68 8.60
CA LYS A 52 -13.46 -8.73 9.50
C LYS A 52 -14.54 -8.20 10.46
N LYS A 53 -14.35 -7.03 11.07
CA LYS A 53 -15.35 -6.43 11.98
C LYS A 53 -16.65 -6.07 11.25
N ILE A 54 -16.55 -5.53 10.03
CA ILE A 54 -17.72 -5.23 9.18
C ILE A 54 -18.49 -6.52 8.85
N ASN A 55 -17.78 -7.60 8.47
CA ASN A 55 -18.44 -8.89 8.22
C ASN A 55 -19.17 -9.41 9.47
N ILE A 56 -18.55 -9.34 10.64
CA ILE A 56 -19.20 -9.72 11.91
C ILE A 56 -20.46 -8.88 12.16
N LYS A 57 -20.43 -7.57 11.89
CA LYS A 57 -21.59 -6.69 12.00
C LYS A 57 -22.74 -7.14 11.09
N ILE A 58 -22.42 -7.48 9.84
CA ILE A 58 -23.40 -7.95 8.85
C ILE A 58 -24.01 -9.29 9.29
N GLU A 59 -23.20 -10.23 9.78
CA GLU A 59 -23.66 -11.55 10.22
C GLU A 59 -24.52 -11.48 11.50
N ARG A 60 -24.14 -10.62 12.45
CA ARG A 60 -24.73 -10.58 13.81
C ARG A 60 -25.76 -9.46 14.02
N ASN A 61 -26.01 -8.63 13.01
CA ASN A 61 -26.99 -7.53 13.02
C ASN A 61 -26.90 -6.62 14.26
N GLU A 62 -27.99 -6.46 15.01
CA GLU A 62 -28.12 -5.54 16.16
C GLU A 62 -27.27 -5.95 17.37
N SER A 63 -26.84 -7.21 17.46
CA SER A 63 -26.10 -7.73 18.62
C SER A 63 -24.61 -7.35 18.64
N TYR A 64 -24.09 -6.76 17.56
CA TYR A 64 -22.72 -6.27 17.46
C TYR A 64 -22.74 -4.77 17.15
N GLU A 65 -22.28 -3.93 18.07
CA GLU A 65 -22.20 -2.49 17.82
C GLU A 65 -20.92 -2.15 17.05
N LEU A 66 -21.10 -1.60 15.85
CA LEU A 66 -20.03 -1.09 15.00
C LEU A 66 -20.58 0.11 14.25
N ASP A 67 -19.88 1.24 14.32
CA ASP A 67 -20.12 2.37 13.43
C ASP A 67 -19.53 2.05 12.05
N THR A 68 -20.41 1.73 11.10
CA THR A 68 -20.01 1.35 9.74
C THR A 68 -19.41 2.51 8.96
N LYS A 69 -19.86 3.75 9.19
CA LYS A 69 -19.30 4.92 8.50
C LYS A 69 -17.88 5.20 8.97
N GLN A 70 -17.64 5.10 10.28
CA GLN A 70 -16.29 5.22 10.81
C GLN A 70 -15.40 4.09 10.28
N ALA A 71 -15.89 2.85 10.27
CA ALA A 71 -15.15 1.71 9.74
C ALA A 71 -14.76 1.89 8.25
N GLU A 72 -15.67 2.41 7.42
CA GLU A 72 -15.39 2.73 6.02
C GLU A 72 -14.35 3.84 5.85
N ASN A 73 -14.33 4.84 6.74
CA ASN A 73 -13.28 5.87 6.73
C ASN A 73 -11.92 5.27 7.09
N ASN A 74 -11.86 4.43 8.12
CA ASN A 74 -10.63 3.76 8.49
C ASN A 74 -10.12 2.87 7.33
N LEU A 75 -10.99 2.15 6.60
CA LEU A 75 -10.55 1.38 5.42
C LEU A 75 -9.84 2.24 4.36
N LYS A 76 -10.26 3.50 4.17
CA LYS A 76 -9.61 4.42 3.23
C LYS A 76 -8.23 4.83 3.75
N GLU A 77 -8.11 5.06 5.05
CA GLU A 77 -6.84 5.42 5.71
C GLU A 77 -5.84 4.26 5.59
N GLU A 78 -6.20 3.05 6.03
CA GLU A 78 -5.28 1.89 5.97
C GLU A 78 -4.84 1.54 4.54
N LEU A 79 -5.73 1.74 3.56
CA LEU A 79 -5.39 1.52 2.15
C LEU A 79 -4.42 2.59 1.64
N ALA A 80 -4.59 3.84 2.06
CA ALA A 80 -3.67 4.92 1.74
C ALA A 80 -2.31 4.70 2.40
N ASP A 81 -2.28 4.28 3.67
CA ASP A 81 -1.03 3.98 4.39
C ASP A 81 -0.29 2.80 3.74
N SER A 82 -1.02 1.76 3.33
CA SER A 82 -0.47 0.67 2.53
C SER A 82 0.17 1.18 1.22
N LEU A 83 -0.50 2.09 0.51
CA LEU A 83 0.03 2.69 -0.71
C LEU A 83 1.29 3.53 -0.44
N ILE A 84 1.34 4.27 0.67
CA ILE A 84 2.51 5.07 1.06
C ILE A 84 3.72 4.16 1.27
N TYR A 85 3.58 3.02 1.96
CA TYR A 85 4.67 2.07 2.10
C TYR A 85 5.12 1.47 0.76
N ILE A 86 4.19 1.14 -0.14
CA ILE A 86 4.53 0.63 -1.49
C ILE A 86 5.34 1.68 -2.26
N ILE A 87 4.90 2.95 -2.24
CA ILE A 87 5.60 4.06 -2.88
C ILE A 87 7.00 4.24 -2.29
N ARG A 88 7.13 4.17 -0.97
CA ARG A 88 8.41 4.31 -0.28
C ARG A 88 9.39 3.20 -0.67
N ILE A 89 8.93 1.95 -0.70
CA ILE A 89 9.73 0.81 -1.16
C ILE A 89 10.14 1.01 -2.63
N ALA A 90 9.23 1.46 -3.50
CA ALA A 90 9.53 1.77 -4.89
C ALA A 90 10.59 2.88 -5.02
N ASN A 91 10.49 3.94 -4.22
CA ASN A 91 11.47 5.03 -4.17
C ASN A 91 12.86 4.54 -3.73
N ILE A 92 12.95 3.69 -2.72
CA ILE A 92 14.23 3.09 -2.27
C ILE A 92 14.83 2.18 -3.35
N LEU A 93 13.99 1.46 -4.08
CA LEU A 93 14.40 0.56 -5.16
C LEU A 93 14.60 1.29 -6.50
N GLU A 94 14.33 2.59 -6.57
CA GLU A 94 14.38 3.40 -7.80
C GLU A 94 13.50 2.84 -8.93
N ILE A 95 12.33 2.32 -8.56
CA ILE A 95 11.34 1.76 -9.50
C ILE A 95 10.42 2.86 -9.99
N ASP A 96 10.31 3.01 -11.32
CA ASP A 96 9.19 3.71 -11.94
C ASP A 96 7.93 2.83 -11.86
N LEU A 97 7.17 3.03 -10.79
CA LEU A 97 6.00 2.20 -10.49
C LEU A 97 4.92 2.35 -11.57
N THR A 98 4.80 3.51 -12.20
CA THR A 98 3.84 3.75 -13.29
C THR A 98 4.19 2.87 -14.49
N THR A 99 5.43 2.95 -14.97
CA THR A 99 5.89 2.20 -16.13
C THR A 99 5.86 0.68 -15.89
N GLU A 100 6.30 0.23 -14.71
CA GLU A 100 6.29 -1.22 -14.38
C GLU A 100 4.85 -1.75 -14.25
N THR A 101 3.94 -0.96 -13.66
CA THR A 101 2.52 -1.34 -13.56
C THR A 101 1.87 -1.45 -14.93
N LEU A 102 2.09 -0.48 -15.82
CA LEU A 102 1.58 -0.52 -17.20
C LEU A 102 2.13 -1.74 -17.96
N THR A 103 3.43 -1.99 -17.85
CA THR A 103 4.09 -3.16 -18.45
C THR A 103 3.49 -4.46 -17.94
N LYS A 104 3.20 -4.54 -16.64
CA LYS A 104 2.60 -5.72 -16.02
C LYS A 104 1.15 -5.93 -16.48
N ILE A 105 0.37 -4.86 -16.62
CA ILE A 105 -1.00 -4.92 -17.15
C ILE A 105 -1.00 -5.46 -18.58
N GLU A 106 -0.12 -4.97 -19.46
CA GLU A 106 -0.03 -5.47 -20.85
C GLU A 106 0.41 -6.94 -20.91
N LYS A 107 1.40 -7.34 -20.09
CA LYS A 107 1.77 -8.76 -19.96
C LYS A 107 0.60 -9.62 -19.48
N ASN A 108 -0.19 -9.12 -18.52
CA ASN A 108 -1.36 -9.82 -18.01
C ASN A 108 -2.47 -9.91 -19.06
N LYS A 109 -2.70 -8.87 -19.87
CA LYS A 109 -3.63 -8.92 -21.01
C LYS A 109 -3.25 -10.01 -22.00
N ILE A 110 -1.97 -10.20 -22.32
CA ILE A 110 -1.54 -11.30 -23.19
C ILE A 110 -1.79 -12.66 -22.52
N LYS A 111 -1.52 -12.75 -21.21
CA LYS A 111 -1.67 -13.99 -20.44
C LYS A 111 -3.13 -14.44 -20.24
N TYR A 112 -4.05 -13.48 -20.09
CA TYR A 112 -5.47 -13.74 -19.77
C TYR A 112 -6.44 -13.33 -20.89
N GLY A 113 -5.96 -12.67 -21.94
CA GLY A 113 -6.73 -12.15 -23.07
C GLY A 113 -7.14 -13.18 -24.12
N THR A 114 -7.00 -14.48 -23.81
CA THR A 114 -7.58 -15.58 -24.59
C THR A 114 -8.63 -16.39 -23.83
N THR A 115 -9.10 -15.90 -22.69
CA THR A 115 -10.31 -16.46 -22.03
C THR A 115 -11.51 -15.54 -22.28
N GLU A 116 -11.95 -15.52 -23.54
CA GLU A 116 -13.37 -15.27 -23.83
C GLU A 116 -14.11 -16.60 -23.60
N HIS A 117 -14.96 -16.63 -22.57
CA HIS A 117 -16.04 -17.60 -22.40
C HIS A 117 -17.35 -16.83 -22.30
#